data_AF-A0A0B2AIR8-F1
#
_entry.id   AF-A0A0B2AIR8-F1
#
_cell.length_a   1.000
_cell.length_b   1.000
_cell.length_c   1.000
_cell.angle_alpha   90.00
_cell.angle_beta   90.00
_cell.angle_gamma   90.00
#
_symmetry.space_group_name_H-M   'P 1'
#
loop_
_entity.id
_entity.type
_entity.pdbx_description
1 polymer ?
#
loop_
_entity_poly.entity_id
_entity_poly.type
_entity_poly.pdbx_seq_one_letter_code
_entity_poly.pdbx_strand_id
1 'polypeptide(L)'
;MGITEQAGAAEVESEDPILQAIAALTTAARRTRTIGAGTPAEHTEPADFAEIACHVLTAVAANVGGVETLISGRPGSWEADLIRRIVTGTAGMDDDELLSYRTEPVRLAIDVEGTFDDFGLYDLYEEAVDELAKRVDAADEALFEATATAEERARLDQIGDATEKLHIEDERNAALVREAQAIVEGIIRRSEEAGDPLAIALAKATAAHATVERLWEQDQAAYVEAYRATARRVLSERRASVSLELLIDAPGASWAATAPKWDALTEELHQIARESTPLPMTGKAPDWSDGTPADALRRSGLTYTARAQH
;
A
#
# COMPACT_ATOMS: atom_id res chain seq x y z
N MET A 1 54.38 8.43 -17.41
CA MET A 1 53.52 8.36 -18.60
C MET A 1 52.24 7.65 -18.18
N GLY A 2 51.39 8.37 -17.45
CA GLY A 2 50.09 7.89 -16.98
C GLY A 2 49.04 8.57 -17.83
N ILE A 3 48.19 7.78 -18.47
CA ILE A 3 47.00 8.28 -19.16
C ILE A 3 45.85 7.93 -18.23
N THR A 4 45.42 8.93 -17.47
CA THR A 4 44.18 8.88 -16.69
C THR A 4 43.09 9.35 -17.63
N GLU A 5 42.37 8.40 -18.23
CA GLU A 5 41.17 8.69 -19.01
C GLU A 5 40.03 8.91 -18.01
N GLN A 6 39.83 10.17 -17.66
CA GLN A 6 38.72 10.63 -16.85
C GLN A 6 37.47 10.56 -17.72
N ALA A 7 36.68 9.50 -17.56
CA ALA A 7 35.33 9.42 -18.11
C ALA A 7 34.53 10.56 -17.49
N GLY A 8 34.38 11.65 -18.25
CA GLY A 8 33.46 12.73 -17.92
C GLY A 8 32.06 12.15 -17.82
N ALA A 9 31.47 12.24 -16.64
CA ALA A 9 30.03 12.13 -16.49
C ALA A 9 29.44 13.22 -17.38
N ALA A 10 28.81 12.81 -18.48
CA ALA A 10 27.99 13.70 -19.27
C ALA A 10 26.86 14.20 -18.36
N GLU A 11 26.97 15.45 -17.91
CA GLU A 11 25.81 16.20 -17.49
C GLU A 11 24.79 16.08 -18.62
N VAL A 12 23.67 15.43 -18.33
CA VAL A 12 22.51 15.47 -19.22
C VAL A 12 22.07 16.93 -19.21
N GLU A 13 22.48 17.70 -20.23
CA GLU A 13 21.88 19.01 -20.52
C GLU A 13 20.38 18.77 -20.62
N SER A 14 19.63 19.17 -19.58
CA SER A 14 18.18 19.19 -19.66
C SER A 14 17.82 20.22 -20.72
N GLU A 15 17.45 19.76 -21.91
CA GLU A 15 16.96 20.62 -22.99
C GLU A 15 15.89 21.59 -22.46
N ASP A 16 15.97 22.85 -22.88
CA ASP A 16 15.04 23.90 -22.46
C ASP A 16 13.60 23.48 -22.80
N PRO A 17 12.71 23.29 -21.79
CA PRO A 17 11.36 22.80 -22.00
C PRO A 17 10.53 23.74 -22.88
N ILE A 18 10.85 25.04 -22.90
CA ILE A 18 10.19 26.02 -23.77
C ILE A 18 10.56 25.75 -25.23
N LEU A 19 11.83 25.49 -25.53
CA LEU A 19 12.28 25.17 -26.89
C LEU A 19 11.68 23.85 -27.39
N GLN A 20 11.57 22.84 -26.53
CA GLN A 20 10.90 21.59 -26.87
C GLN A 20 9.42 21.80 -27.21
N ALA A 21 8.69 22.55 -26.38
CA ALA A 21 7.28 22.86 -26.62
C ALA A 21 7.09 23.65 -27.93
N ILE A 22 7.94 24.65 -28.19
CA ILE A 22 7.92 25.41 -29.44
C ILE A 22 8.15 24.49 -30.64
N ALA A 23 9.15 23.60 -30.58
CA ALA A 23 9.46 22.68 -31.68
C ALA A 23 8.30 21.71 -31.96
N ALA A 24 7.71 21.14 -30.91
CA ALA A 24 6.57 20.22 -31.01
C ALA A 24 5.34 20.90 -31.61
N LEU A 25 4.95 22.07 -31.09
CA LEU A 25 3.78 22.81 -31.59
C LEU A 25 4.01 23.36 -32.99
N THR A 26 5.23 23.78 -33.33
CA THR A 26 5.58 24.18 -34.71
C THR A 26 5.44 23.02 -35.68
N THR A 27 5.85 21.82 -35.27
CA THR A 27 5.69 20.61 -36.07
C THR A 27 4.22 20.28 -36.28
N ALA A 28 3.40 20.38 -35.22
CA ALA A 28 1.96 20.17 -35.30
C ALA A 28 1.27 21.19 -36.25
N ALA A 29 1.63 22.47 -36.15
CA ALA A 29 1.05 23.54 -36.97
C ALA A 29 1.36 23.40 -38.48
N ARG A 30 2.41 22.67 -38.85
CA ARG A 30 2.79 22.42 -40.24
C ARG A 30 2.16 21.16 -40.84
N ARG A 31 1.41 20.38 -40.06
CA ARG A 31 0.75 19.17 -40.55
C ARG A 31 -0.38 19.53 -41.51
N THR A 32 -0.63 18.63 -42.45
CA THR A 32 -1.78 18.67 -43.35
C THR A 32 -2.64 17.43 -43.13
N ARG A 33 -3.92 17.53 -43.46
CA ARG A 33 -4.89 16.43 -43.44
C ARG A 33 -5.55 16.27 -44.81
N THR A 34 -5.89 15.04 -45.16
CA THR A 34 -6.66 14.73 -46.37
C THR A 34 -8.13 14.61 -46.01
N ILE A 35 -8.98 15.36 -46.71
CA ILE A 35 -10.45 15.33 -46.57
C ILE A 35 -11.04 14.58 -47.76
N GLY A 36 -12.03 13.72 -47.51
CA GLY A 36 -12.75 13.01 -48.57
C GLY A 36 -11.91 11.96 -49.30
N ALA A 37 -10.95 11.34 -48.61
CA ALA A 37 -10.07 10.32 -49.19
C ALA A 37 -10.85 9.24 -49.97
N GLY A 38 -10.47 9.00 -51.22
CA GLY A 38 -11.12 8.05 -52.13
C GLY A 38 -12.41 8.56 -52.77
N THR A 39 -12.73 9.85 -52.65
CA THR A 39 -13.92 10.46 -53.28
C THR A 39 -13.52 11.56 -54.30
N PRO A 40 -14.42 11.95 -55.23
CA PRO A 40 -14.15 13.08 -56.14
C PRO A 40 -13.92 14.43 -55.44
N ALA A 41 -14.22 14.54 -54.15
CA ALA A 41 -13.99 15.73 -53.34
C ALA A 41 -12.65 15.67 -52.56
N GLU A 42 -11.78 14.70 -52.85
CA GLU A 42 -10.50 14.55 -52.17
C GLU A 42 -9.62 15.78 -52.34
N HIS A 43 -9.18 16.35 -51.23
CA HIS A 43 -8.19 17.44 -51.20
C HIS A 43 -7.41 17.42 -49.89
N THR A 44 -6.26 18.11 -49.90
CA THR A 44 -5.41 18.28 -48.73
C THR A 44 -5.51 19.72 -48.22
N GLU A 45 -5.68 19.87 -46.92
CA GLU A 45 -5.73 21.17 -46.23
C GLU A 45 -4.82 21.15 -44.98
N PRO A 46 -4.48 22.32 -44.39
CA PRO A 46 -3.79 22.37 -43.11
C PRO A 46 -4.57 21.64 -42.02
N ALA A 47 -3.86 20.99 -41.09
CA ALA A 47 -4.48 20.45 -39.89
C ALA A 47 -5.02 21.59 -39.00
N ASP A 48 -6.08 21.32 -38.25
CA ASP A 48 -6.62 22.29 -37.30
C ASP A 48 -5.70 22.42 -36.08
N PHE A 49 -4.77 23.38 -36.15
CA PHE A 49 -3.86 23.64 -35.04
C PHE A 49 -4.59 24.15 -33.79
N ALA A 50 -5.70 24.87 -33.95
CA ALA A 50 -6.45 25.37 -32.81
C ALA A 50 -7.04 24.20 -32.01
N GLU A 51 -7.62 23.22 -32.70
CA GLU A 51 -8.08 21.97 -32.09
C GLU A 51 -6.93 21.25 -31.36
N ILE A 52 -5.75 21.13 -31.99
CA ILE A 52 -4.59 20.49 -31.36
C ILE A 52 -4.15 21.23 -30.09
N ALA A 53 -4.01 22.55 -30.15
CA ALA A 53 -3.57 23.35 -29.01
C ALA A 53 -4.56 23.29 -27.85
N CYS A 54 -5.87 23.30 -28.14
CA CYS A 54 -6.92 23.13 -27.14
C CYS A 54 -6.82 21.76 -26.45
N HIS A 55 -6.66 20.67 -27.21
CA HIS A 55 -6.49 19.33 -26.66
C HIS A 55 -5.22 19.20 -25.81
N VAL A 56 -4.09 19.76 -26.27
CA VAL A 56 -2.81 19.72 -25.53
C VAL A 56 -2.95 20.42 -24.18
N LEU A 57 -3.49 21.64 -24.15
CA LEU A 57 -3.67 22.39 -22.89
C LEU A 57 -4.65 21.70 -21.95
N THR A 58 -5.71 21.11 -22.51
CA THR A 58 -6.70 20.35 -21.73
C THR A 58 -6.11 19.08 -21.13
N ALA A 59 -5.31 18.33 -21.89
CA ALA A 59 -4.60 17.14 -21.40
C ALA A 59 -3.56 17.50 -20.32
N VAL A 60 -2.81 18.58 -20.51
CA VAL A 60 -1.87 19.08 -19.49
C VAL A 60 -2.62 19.45 -18.21
N ALA A 61 -3.73 20.19 -18.31
CA ALA A 61 -4.58 20.50 -17.17
C ALA A 61 -5.07 19.22 -16.46
N ALA A 62 -5.53 18.22 -17.21
CA ALA A 62 -5.97 16.94 -16.66
C ALA A 62 -4.85 16.17 -15.93
N ASN A 63 -3.62 16.20 -16.46
CA ASN A 63 -2.46 15.53 -15.87
C ASN A 63 -1.97 16.18 -14.57
N VAL A 64 -2.01 17.52 -14.50
CA VAL A 64 -1.59 18.25 -13.29
C VAL A 64 -2.70 18.38 -12.25
N GLY A 65 -3.86 17.77 -12.47
CA GLY A 65 -4.94 17.72 -11.49
C GLY A 65 -5.92 18.89 -11.55
N GLY A 66 -6.01 19.58 -12.69
CA GLY A 66 -7.05 20.59 -12.95
C GLY A 66 -6.52 21.90 -13.52
N VAL A 67 -7.45 22.69 -14.07
CA VAL A 67 -7.13 23.99 -14.68
C VAL A 67 -6.64 25.02 -13.66
N GLU A 68 -7.18 25.00 -12.43
CA GLU A 68 -6.73 25.90 -11.36
C GLU A 68 -5.29 25.60 -10.95
N THR A 69 -4.92 24.33 -10.86
CA THR A 69 -3.56 23.91 -10.56
C THR A 69 -2.59 24.39 -11.64
N LEU A 70 -2.97 24.25 -12.92
CA LEU A 70 -2.16 24.67 -14.06
C LEU A 70 -1.84 26.17 -14.05
N ILE A 71 -2.79 27.02 -13.65
CA ILE A 71 -2.65 28.49 -13.70
C ILE A 71 -2.30 29.14 -12.35
N SER A 72 -2.05 28.33 -11.32
CA SER A 72 -1.80 28.74 -9.94
C SER A 72 -0.66 29.76 -9.76
N GLY A 73 0.30 29.81 -10.68
CA GLY A 73 1.41 30.78 -10.64
C GLY A 73 0.97 32.24 -10.86
N ARG A 74 -0.09 32.49 -11.63
CA ARG A 74 -0.65 33.84 -11.85
C ARG A 74 -2.13 33.80 -12.25
N PRO A 75 -3.03 33.36 -11.34
CA PRO A 75 -4.40 32.99 -11.68
C PRO A 75 -5.26 34.17 -12.16
N GLY A 76 -4.95 35.39 -11.74
CA GLY A 76 -5.68 36.61 -12.15
C GLY A 76 -5.22 37.24 -13.48
N SER A 77 -4.34 36.57 -14.22
CA SER A 77 -3.80 37.11 -15.48
C SER A 77 -4.74 36.87 -16.66
N TRP A 78 -4.63 37.71 -17.69
CA TRP A 78 -5.44 37.53 -18.91
C TRP A 78 -5.07 36.22 -19.64
N GLU A 79 -3.81 35.78 -19.54
CA GLU A 79 -3.37 34.48 -20.06
C GLU A 79 -4.03 33.32 -19.32
N ALA A 80 -4.11 33.42 -17.98
CA ALA A 80 -4.79 32.41 -17.16
C ALA A 80 -6.30 32.35 -17.49
N ASP A 81 -6.96 33.48 -17.73
CA ASP A 81 -8.35 33.52 -18.18
C ASP A 81 -8.54 32.84 -19.54
N LEU A 82 -7.62 33.05 -20.49
CA LEU A 82 -7.68 32.37 -21.79
C LEU A 82 -7.46 30.86 -21.66
N ILE A 83 -6.48 30.42 -20.87
CA ILE A 83 -6.24 29.00 -20.60
C ILE A 83 -7.48 28.37 -19.97
N ARG A 84 -8.08 29.03 -18.97
CA ARG A 84 -9.32 28.60 -18.34
C ARG A 84 -10.42 28.38 -19.38
N ARG A 85 -10.67 29.39 -20.21
CA ARG A 85 -11.70 29.32 -21.26
C ARG A 85 -11.43 28.23 -22.30
N ILE A 86 -10.16 27.98 -22.65
CA ILE A 86 -9.78 26.90 -23.56
C ILE A 86 -10.09 25.54 -22.93
N VAL A 87 -9.61 25.29 -21.71
CA VAL A 87 -9.80 24.00 -21.04
C VAL A 87 -11.28 23.73 -20.82
N THR A 88 -12.00 24.70 -20.25
CA THR A 88 -13.44 24.58 -20.02
C THR A 88 -14.25 24.49 -21.31
N GLY A 89 -13.84 25.17 -22.38
CA GLY A 89 -14.50 25.09 -23.67
C GLY A 89 -14.26 23.76 -24.40
N THR A 90 -13.17 23.06 -24.07
CA THR A 90 -12.77 21.80 -24.72
C THR A 90 -13.29 20.59 -23.95
N ALA A 91 -13.01 20.52 -22.64
CA ALA A 91 -13.47 19.42 -21.79
C ALA A 91 -14.94 19.59 -21.38
N GLY A 92 -15.39 20.83 -21.19
CA GLY A 92 -16.65 21.15 -20.54
C GLY A 92 -16.44 21.68 -19.12
N MET A 93 -17.53 21.82 -18.37
CA MET A 93 -17.52 22.43 -17.03
C MET A 93 -17.34 21.40 -15.91
N ASP A 94 -17.48 20.11 -16.21
CA ASP A 94 -17.42 19.02 -15.25
C ASP A 94 -16.01 18.43 -15.16
N ASP A 95 -15.51 18.23 -13.94
CA ASP A 95 -14.19 17.66 -13.70
C ASP A 95 -14.10 16.21 -14.23
N ASP A 96 -15.21 15.47 -14.24
CA ASP A 96 -15.27 14.12 -14.82
C ASP A 96 -15.04 14.14 -16.34
N GLU A 97 -15.43 15.21 -17.04
CA GLU A 97 -15.15 15.35 -18.47
C GLU A 97 -13.66 15.62 -18.71
N LEU A 98 -13.00 16.38 -17.82
CA LEU A 98 -11.56 16.64 -17.87
C LEU A 98 -10.74 15.34 -17.71
N LEU A 99 -11.22 14.36 -16.94
CA LEU A 99 -10.54 13.07 -16.75
C LEU A 99 -10.35 12.31 -18.07
N SER A 100 -11.26 12.49 -19.03
CA SER A 100 -11.15 11.84 -20.34
C SER A 100 -9.93 12.30 -21.16
N TYR A 101 -9.35 13.46 -20.81
CA TYR A 101 -8.16 14.03 -21.45
C TYR A 101 -6.85 13.66 -20.74
N ARG A 102 -6.90 12.99 -19.59
CA ARG A 102 -5.71 12.60 -18.83
C ARG A 102 -4.90 11.56 -19.62
N THR A 103 -3.62 11.82 -19.80
CA THR A 103 -2.68 10.92 -20.50
C THR A 103 -1.69 10.24 -19.57
N GLU A 104 -1.53 10.76 -18.35
CA GLU A 104 -0.69 10.16 -17.32
C GLU A 104 -1.49 9.27 -16.37
N PRO A 105 -0.91 8.16 -15.88
CA PRO A 105 -1.60 7.28 -14.93
C PRO A 105 -2.04 8.05 -13.68
N VAL A 106 -3.18 7.66 -13.12
CA VAL A 106 -3.57 8.07 -11.77
C VAL A 106 -2.67 7.29 -10.81
N ARG A 107 -1.94 7.98 -9.95
CA ARG A 107 -1.01 7.39 -8.98
C ARG A 107 -1.57 7.55 -7.58
N LEU A 108 -1.95 6.44 -6.97
CA LEU A 108 -2.36 6.40 -5.56
C LEU A 108 -1.23 5.82 -4.72
N ALA A 109 -1.10 6.32 -3.49
CA ALA A 109 -0.31 5.67 -2.45
C ALA A 109 -1.23 5.17 -1.34
N ILE A 110 -0.95 3.99 -0.80
CA ILE A 110 -1.65 3.46 0.36
C ILE A 110 -0.66 2.96 1.40
N ASP A 111 -0.80 3.48 2.61
CA ASP A 111 -0.27 2.89 3.83
C ASP A 111 -1.36 1.98 4.41
N VAL A 112 -1.21 0.67 4.19
CA VAL A 112 -2.20 -0.32 4.63
C VAL A 112 -2.18 -0.48 6.14
N GLU A 113 -1.01 -0.39 6.76
CA GLU A 113 -0.85 -0.51 8.21
C GLU A 113 -1.50 0.69 8.92
N GLY A 114 -1.20 1.91 8.47
CA GLY A 114 -1.87 3.12 8.97
C GLY A 114 -3.37 3.13 8.69
N THR A 115 -3.81 2.59 7.55
CA THR A 115 -5.26 2.43 7.29
C THR A 115 -5.91 1.45 8.28
N PHE A 116 -5.24 0.35 8.60
CA PHE A 116 -5.74 -0.65 9.53
C PHE A 116 -5.73 -0.13 10.98
N ASP A 117 -4.73 0.69 11.34
CA ASP A 117 -4.70 1.41 12.61
C ASP A 117 -5.90 2.36 12.74
N ASP A 118 -6.13 3.21 11.74
CA ASP A 118 -7.30 4.10 11.71
C ASP A 118 -8.64 3.35 11.78
N PHE A 119 -8.70 2.15 11.21
CA PHE A 119 -9.90 1.31 11.26
C PHE A 119 -10.07 0.57 12.62
N GLY A 120 -9.09 0.67 13.52
CA GLY A 120 -9.01 -0.06 14.78
C GLY A 120 -8.66 -1.55 14.62
N LEU A 121 -8.25 -1.97 13.43
CA LEU A 121 -7.94 -3.37 13.12
C LEU A 121 -6.59 -3.78 13.72
N TYR A 122 -5.64 -2.84 13.84
CA TYR A 122 -4.37 -3.08 14.52
C TYR A 122 -4.59 -3.44 15.99
N ASP A 123 -5.38 -2.67 16.72
CA ASP A 123 -5.76 -2.99 18.10
C ASP A 123 -6.45 -4.36 18.21
N LEU A 124 -7.36 -4.68 17.28
CA LEU A 124 -8.05 -5.97 17.26
C LEU A 124 -7.10 -7.16 17.01
N TYR A 125 -6.03 -6.93 16.25
CA TYR A 125 -4.97 -7.90 16.00
C TYR A 125 -4.06 -8.04 17.23
N GLU A 126 -3.56 -6.93 17.78
CA GLU A 126 -2.70 -6.91 18.96
C GLU A 126 -3.39 -7.56 20.17
N GLU A 127 -4.68 -7.25 20.41
CA GLU A 127 -5.48 -7.92 21.45
C GLU A 127 -5.47 -9.45 21.29
N ALA A 128 -5.57 -9.95 20.05
CA ALA A 128 -5.59 -11.38 19.77
C ALA A 128 -4.20 -12.03 19.92
N VAL A 129 -3.15 -11.34 19.49
CA VAL A 129 -1.76 -11.77 19.68
C VAL A 129 -1.44 -11.86 21.17
N ASP A 130 -1.71 -10.80 21.93
CA ASP A 130 -1.51 -10.74 23.38
C ASP A 130 -2.28 -11.83 24.13
N GLU A 131 -3.54 -12.04 23.76
CA GLU A 131 -4.38 -13.08 24.36
C GLU A 131 -3.81 -14.47 24.08
N LEU A 132 -3.43 -14.76 22.84
CA LEU A 132 -2.91 -16.06 22.43
C LEU A 132 -1.51 -16.31 22.98
N ALA A 133 -0.65 -15.30 23.06
CA ALA A 133 0.66 -15.40 23.68
C ALA A 133 0.53 -15.80 25.15
N LYS A 134 -0.36 -15.14 25.91
CA LYS A 134 -0.67 -15.53 27.30
C LYS A 134 -1.17 -16.96 27.44
N ARG A 135 -1.92 -17.46 26.45
CA ARG A 135 -2.39 -18.86 26.43
C ARG A 135 -1.27 -19.85 26.12
N VAL A 136 -0.33 -19.48 25.24
CA VAL A 136 0.87 -20.27 24.95
C VAL A 136 1.72 -20.37 26.21
N ASP A 137 2.04 -19.24 26.85
CA ASP A 137 2.84 -19.19 28.07
C ASP A 137 2.21 -20.04 29.19
N ALA A 138 0.89 -19.89 29.41
CA ALA A 138 0.19 -20.68 30.43
C ALA A 138 0.15 -22.18 30.12
N ALA A 139 0.05 -22.57 28.85
CA ALA A 139 0.05 -23.97 28.44
C ALA A 139 1.45 -24.59 28.56
N ASP A 140 2.49 -23.83 28.21
CA ASP A 140 3.90 -24.23 28.34
C ASP A 140 4.27 -24.40 29.82
N GLU A 141 3.94 -23.43 30.66
CA GLU A 141 4.17 -23.50 32.12
C GLU A 141 3.42 -24.70 32.73
N ALA A 142 2.15 -24.90 32.39
CA ALA A 142 1.37 -26.03 32.90
C ALA A 142 1.94 -27.38 32.47
N LEU A 143 2.39 -27.50 31.21
CA LEU A 143 3.04 -28.70 30.71
C LEU A 143 4.34 -28.96 31.46
N PHE A 144 5.21 -27.95 31.56
CA PHE A 144 6.49 -28.04 32.26
C PHE A 144 6.30 -28.48 33.71
N GLU A 145 5.37 -27.84 34.44
CA GLU A 145 5.07 -28.19 35.83
C GLU A 145 4.52 -29.61 36.00
N ALA A 146 3.84 -30.15 35.00
CA ALA A 146 3.31 -31.51 35.05
C ALA A 146 4.34 -32.58 34.66
N THR A 147 5.22 -32.30 33.70
CA THR A 147 6.00 -33.34 33.00
C THR A 147 7.52 -33.23 33.14
N ALA A 148 8.05 -32.07 33.54
CA ALA A 148 9.50 -31.88 33.73
C ALA A 148 10.00 -32.69 34.94
N THR A 149 11.10 -33.43 34.76
CA THR A 149 11.71 -34.20 35.85
C THR A 149 12.42 -33.27 36.85
N ALA A 150 12.67 -33.75 38.07
CA ALA A 150 13.42 -33.00 39.07
C ALA A 150 14.85 -32.66 38.60
N GLU A 151 15.47 -33.53 37.80
CA GLU A 151 16.81 -33.33 37.24
C GLU A 151 16.80 -32.23 36.18
N GLU A 152 15.78 -32.21 35.31
CA GLU A 152 15.60 -31.17 34.28
C GLU A 152 15.34 -29.80 34.92
N ARG A 153 14.47 -29.72 35.93
CA ARG A 153 14.23 -28.49 36.70
C ARG A 153 15.51 -27.97 37.35
N ALA A 154 16.20 -28.84 38.09
CA ALA A 154 17.46 -28.47 38.75
C ALA A 154 18.53 -28.01 37.75
N ARG A 155 18.55 -28.59 36.54
CA ARG A 155 19.49 -28.17 35.49
C ARG A 155 19.12 -26.81 34.91
N LEU A 156 17.83 -26.55 34.66
CA LEU A 156 17.35 -25.26 34.18
C LEU A 156 17.59 -24.14 35.19
N ASP A 157 17.39 -24.40 36.49
CA ASP A 157 17.71 -23.45 37.56
C ASP A 157 19.21 -23.09 37.57
N GLN A 158 20.09 -24.10 37.46
CA GLN A 158 21.54 -23.87 37.37
C GLN A 158 21.94 -23.07 36.12
N ILE A 159 21.26 -23.30 35.00
CA ILE A 159 21.48 -22.54 33.77
C ILE A 159 21.06 -21.08 33.98
N GLY A 160 19.87 -20.82 34.56
CA GLY A 160 19.40 -19.48 34.88
C GLY A 160 20.37 -18.70 35.78
N ASP A 161 20.82 -19.32 36.87
CA ASP A 161 21.81 -18.73 37.81
C ASP A 161 23.17 -18.43 37.15
N ALA A 162 23.50 -19.14 36.08
CA ALA A 162 24.75 -18.98 35.34
C ALA A 162 24.64 -17.90 34.26
N THR A 163 23.53 -17.86 33.52
CA THR A 163 23.32 -16.88 32.45
C THR A 163 23.13 -15.46 32.99
N GLU A 164 22.52 -15.28 34.17
CA GLU A 164 22.39 -13.97 34.84
C GLU A 164 23.77 -13.30 35.08
N LYS A 165 24.82 -14.11 35.26
CA LYS A 165 26.18 -13.63 35.56
C LYS A 165 27.03 -13.41 34.30
N LEU A 166 26.53 -13.77 33.12
CA LEU A 166 27.25 -13.71 31.86
C LEU A 166 26.72 -12.61 30.96
N HIS A 167 27.60 -12.01 30.17
CA HIS A 167 27.16 -11.06 29.13
C HIS A 167 26.35 -11.79 28.05
N ILE A 168 25.37 -11.12 27.44
CA ILE A 168 24.52 -11.70 26.39
C ILE A 168 25.34 -12.19 25.18
N GLU A 169 26.42 -11.48 24.85
CA GLU A 169 27.32 -11.81 23.74
C GLU A 169 28.35 -12.90 24.08
N ASP A 170 28.39 -13.40 25.32
CA ASP A 170 29.32 -14.45 25.72
C ASP A 170 28.92 -15.79 25.08
N GLU A 171 29.86 -16.45 24.40
CA GLU A 171 29.64 -17.77 23.79
C GLU A 171 29.17 -18.82 24.81
N ARG A 172 29.58 -18.68 26.08
CA ARG A 172 29.12 -19.53 27.18
C ARG A 172 27.65 -19.29 27.50
N ASN A 173 27.19 -18.04 27.45
CA ASN A 173 25.79 -17.71 27.62
C ASN A 173 24.97 -18.34 26.47
N ALA A 174 25.40 -18.13 25.22
CA ALA A 174 24.76 -18.74 24.06
C ALA A 174 24.76 -20.28 24.08
N ALA A 175 25.79 -20.93 24.66
CA ALA A 175 25.80 -22.38 24.84
C ALA A 175 24.78 -22.84 25.90
N LEU A 176 24.71 -22.14 27.04
CA LEU A 176 23.75 -22.44 28.11
C LEU A 176 22.30 -22.21 27.67
N VAL A 177 22.02 -21.14 26.93
CA VAL A 177 20.69 -20.87 26.35
C VAL A 177 20.27 -22.00 25.41
N ARG A 178 21.17 -22.46 24.53
CA ARG A 178 20.89 -23.61 23.65
C ARG A 178 20.65 -24.90 24.42
N GLU A 179 21.37 -25.12 25.53
CA GLU A 179 21.15 -26.27 26.39
C GLU A 179 19.76 -26.23 27.06
N ALA A 180 19.37 -25.07 27.60
CA ALA A 180 18.04 -24.89 28.18
C ALA A 180 16.92 -25.13 27.16
N GLN A 181 17.06 -24.58 25.94
CA GLN A 181 16.14 -24.82 24.84
C GLN A 181 16.01 -26.31 24.51
N ALA A 182 17.13 -27.03 24.41
CA ALA A 182 17.12 -28.46 24.12
C ALA A 182 16.44 -29.30 25.22
N ILE A 183 16.55 -28.90 26.49
CA ILE A 183 15.86 -29.54 27.61
C ILE A 183 14.35 -29.33 27.48
N VAL A 184 13.90 -28.09 27.28
CA VAL A 184 12.47 -27.75 27.13
C VAL A 184 11.86 -28.46 25.92
N GLU A 185 12.52 -28.44 24.77
CA GLU A 185 12.09 -29.19 23.57
C GLU A 185 12.02 -30.70 23.83
N GLY A 186 12.93 -31.23 24.65
CA GLY A 186 12.90 -32.63 25.07
C GLY A 186 11.66 -32.97 25.92
N ILE A 187 11.28 -32.09 26.84
CA ILE A 187 10.08 -32.22 27.67
C ILE A 187 8.82 -32.20 26.81
N ILE A 188 8.71 -31.22 25.90
CA ILE A 188 7.58 -31.07 24.99
C ILE A 188 7.44 -32.33 24.12
N ARG A 189 8.51 -32.73 23.43
CA ARG A 189 8.51 -33.89 22.52
C ARG A 189 8.08 -35.19 23.21
N ARG A 190 8.61 -35.47 24.41
CA ARG A 190 8.20 -36.65 25.17
C ARG A 190 6.71 -36.62 25.52
N SER A 191 6.20 -35.44 25.84
CA SER A 191 4.79 -35.26 26.20
C SER A 191 3.88 -35.39 24.98
N GLU A 192 4.31 -34.91 23.81
CA GLU A 192 3.63 -35.13 22.53
C GLU A 192 3.59 -36.62 22.14
N GLU A 193 4.73 -37.32 22.24
CA GLU A 193 4.84 -38.76 21.97
C GLU A 193 3.96 -39.60 22.90
N ALA A 194 3.74 -39.14 24.14
CA ALA A 194 2.85 -39.75 25.11
C ALA A 194 1.37 -39.42 24.90
N GLY A 195 1.04 -38.46 24.01
CA GLY A 195 -0.32 -37.97 23.80
C GLY A 195 -0.88 -37.19 24.99
N ASP A 196 -0.01 -36.47 25.72
CA ASP A 196 -0.41 -35.68 26.88
C ASP A 196 -1.41 -34.56 26.46
N PRO A 197 -2.58 -34.45 27.12
CA PRO A 197 -3.53 -33.37 26.87
C PRO A 197 -2.94 -31.96 26.97
N LEU A 198 -1.93 -31.74 27.83
CA LEU A 198 -1.25 -30.45 27.98
C LEU A 198 -0.35 -30.14 26.79
N ALA A 199 0.33 -31.14 26.22
CA ALA A 199 1.10 -30.97 25.00
C ALA A 199 0.19 -30.66 23.80
N ILE A 200 -0.98 -31.31 23.72
CA ILE A 200 -2.01 -30.99 22.71
C ILE A 200 -2.52 -29.56 22.90
N ALA A 201 -2.73 -29.11 24.14
CA ALA A 201 -3.18 -27.76 24.44
C ALA A 201 -2.15 -26.70 24.04
N LEU A 202 -0.86 -26.93 24.36
CA LEU A 202 0.25 -26.07 23.93
C LEU A 202 0.32 -26.00 22.41
N ALA A 203 0.33 -27.14 21.72
CA ALA A 203 0.37 -27.18 20.26
C ALA A 203 -0.81 -26.42 19.62
N LYS A 204 -2.02 -26.55 20.19
CA LYS A 204 -3.20 -25.82 19.73
C LYS A 204 -3.08 -24.31 19.94
N ALA A 205 -2.57 -23.86 21.10
CA ALA A 205 -2.37 -22.44 21.39
C ALA A 205 -1.33 -21.83 20.44
N THR A 206 -0.19 -22.51 20.24
CA THR A 206 0.87 -22.08 19.32
C THR A 206 0.37 -22.01 17.87
N ALA A 207 -0.39 -23.02 17.43
CA ALA A 207 -0.98 -23.03 16.09
C ALA A 207 -2.01 -21.89 15.88
N ALA A 208 -2.79 -21.56 16.92
CA ALA A 208 -3.73 -20.44 16.86
C ALA A 208 -2.97 -19.10 16.78
N HIS A 209 -1.93 -18.89 17.59
CA HIS A 209 -1.08 -17.70 17.55
C HIS A 209 -0.48 -17.48 16.15
N ALA A 210 0.19 -18.50 15.60
CA ALA A 210 0.76 -18.44 14.26
C ALA A 210 -0.31 -18.26 13.16
N THR A 211 -1.55 -18.68 13.40
CA THR A 211 -2.65 -18.44 12.46
C THR A 211 -3.10 -16.99 12.49
N VAL A 212 -3.13 -16.33 13.64
CA VAL A 212 -3.44 -14.89 13.73
C VAL A 212 -2.43 -14.05 12.95
N GLU A 213 -1.13 -14.30 13.11
CA GLU A 213 -0.08 -13.58 12.36
C GLU A 213 -0.25 -13.74 10.84
N ARG A 214 -0.51 -14.98 10.37
CA ARG A 214 -0.77 -15.22 8.94
C ARG A 214 -2.04 -14.54 8.45
N LEU A 215 -3.11 -14.54 9.26
CA LEU A 215 -4.36 -13.86 8.89
C LEU A 215 -4.15 -12.36 8.76
N TRP A 216 -3.36 -11.76 9.65
CA TRP A 216 -3.00 -10.34 9.59
C TRP A 216 -2.32 -9.97 8.26
N GLU A 217 -1.27 -10.70 7.87
CA GLU A 217 -0.59 -10.49 6.60
C GLU A 217 -1.52 -10.72 5.39
N GLN A 218 -2.34 -11.77 5.44
CA GLN A 218 -3.30 -12.11 4.39
C GLN A 218 -4.37 -11.04 4.22
N ASP A 219 -4.90 -10.51 5.32
CA ASP A 219 -5.94 -9.49 5.29
C ASP A 219 -5.39 -8.16 4.75
N GLN A 220 -4.18 -7.75 5.14
CA GLN A 220 -3.53 -6.58 4.57
C GLN A 220 -3.35 -6.71 3.04
N ALA A 221 -2.82 -7.84 2.58
CA ALA A 221 -2.64 -8.10 1.16
C ALA A 221 -3.99 -8.14 0.40
N ALA A 222 -5.02 -8.77 0.98
CA ALA A 222 -6.35 -8.83 0.41
C ALA A 222 -7.00 -7.44 0.32
N TYR A 223 -6.82 -6.60 1.35
CA TYR A 223 -7.34 -5.24 1.37
C TYR A 223 -6.68 -4.37 0.31
N VAL A 224 -5.36 -4.46 0.12
CA VAL A 224 -4.64 -3.73 -0.94
C VAL A 224 -5.20 -4.08 -2.33
N GLU A 225 -5.45 -5.35 -2.61
CA GLU A 225 -6.02 -5.76 -3.90
C GLU A 225 -7.49 -5.34 -4.05
N ALA A 226 -8.29 -5.42 -2.97
CA ALA A 226 -9.67 -4.92 -2.96
C ALA A 226 -9.72 -3.40 -3.15
N TYR A 227 -8.78 -2.66 -2.55
CA TYR A 227 -8.65 -1.22 -2.68
C TYR A 227 -8.31 -0.83 -4.12
N ARG A 228 -7.32 -1.53 -4.72
CA ARG A 228 -6.96 -1.37 -6.13
C ARG A 228 -8.16 -1.62 -7.06
N ALA A 229 -8.93 -2.67 -6.80
CA ALA A 229 -10.13 -2.99 -7.57
C ALA A 229 -11.22 -1.91 -7.41
N THR A 230 -11.42 -1.42 -6.19
CA THR A 230 -12.39 -0.36 -5.88
C THR A 230 -12.02 0.94 -6.58
N ALA A 231 -10.77 1.38 -6.50
CA ALA A 231 -10.29 2.57 -7.19
C ALA A 231 -10.46 2.47 -8.72
N ARG A 232 -10.14 1.31 -9.32
CA ARG A 232 -10.37 1.07 -10.76
C ARG A 232 -11.84 1.13 -11.14
N ARG A 233 -12.72 0.59 -10.30
CA ARG A 233 -14.17 0.64 -10.52
C ARG A 233 -14.65 2.09 -10.53
N VAL A 234 -14.26 2.89 -9.55
CA VAL A 234 -14.64 4.32 -9.45
C VAL A 234 -14.16 5.09 -10.68
N LEU A 235 -12.92 4.88 -11.13
CA LEU A 235 -12.41 5.49 -12.37
C LEU A 235 -13.21 5.06 -13.61
N SER A 236 -13.59 3.79 -13.69
CA SER A 236 -14.39 3.26 -14.81
C SER A 236 -15.80 3.83 -14.84
N GLU A 237 -16.42 4.03 -13.67
CA GLU A 237 -17.74 4.66 -13.53
C GLU A 237 -17.73 6.12 -14.00
N ARG A 238 -16.62 6.83 -13.78
CA ARG A 238 -16.35 8.18 -14.30
C ARG A 238 -15.92 8.21 -15.77
N ARG A 239 -15.96 7.06 -16.47
CA ARG A 239 -15.56 6.91 -17.88
C ARG A 239 -14.10 7.31 -18.15
N ALA A 240 -13.25 7.31 -17.13
CA ALA A 240 -11.83 7.54 -17.31
C ALA A 240 -11.18 6.28 -17.89
N SER A 241 -10.57 6.39 -19.08
CA SER A 241 -9.79 5.29 -19.69
C SER A 241 -8.33 5.24 -19.20
N VAL A 242 -8.02 5.95 -18.13
CA VAL A 242 -6.66 6.13 -17.61
C VAL A 242 -6.21 4.90 -16.81
N SER A 243 -4.92 4.56 -16.90
CA SER A 243 -4.34 3.50 -16.07
C SER A 243 -4.20 3.95 -14.61
N LEU A 244 -4.34 2.99 -13.69
CA LEU A 244 -4.11 3.19 -12.25
C LEU A 244 -2.79 2.53 -11.83
N GLU A 245 -1.90 3.32 -11.25
CA GLU A 245 -0.70 2.88 -10.55
C GLU A 245 -0.95 3.02 -9.04
N LEU A 246 -0.75 1.92 -8.29
CA LEU A 246 -0.86 1.92 -6.83
C LEU A 246 0.50 1.63 -6.25
N LEU A 247 0.98 2.56 -5.43
CA LEU A 247 2.18 2.47 -4.62
C LEU A 247 1.74 2.01 -3.22
N ILE A 248 2.38 0.96 -2.74
CA ILE A 248 2.10 0.39 -1.41
C ILE A 248 3.25 0.84 -0.52
N ASP A 249 2.94 1.43 0.62
CA ASP A 249 3.98 1.78 1.59
C ASP A 249 4.64 0.50 2.10
N ALA A 250 5.97 0.50 2.11
CA ALA A 250 6.76 -0.61 2.61
C ALA A 250 7.33 -0.21 3.98
N PRO A 251 7.16 -1.03 5.03
CA PRO A 251 7.64 -0.68 6.37
C PRO A 251 9.11 -0.22 6.35
N GLY A 252 9.35 1.01 6.85
CA GLY A 252 10.70 1.59 6.97
C GLY A 252 11.23 2.37 5.77
N ALA A 253 10.46 2.55 4.69
CA ALA A 253 10.83 3.43 3.58
C ALA A 253 10.59 4.92 3.94
N SER A 254 11.55 5.80 3.59
CA SER A 254 11.33 7.25 3.63
C SER A 254 10.39 7.65 2.49
N TRP A 255 9.09 7.51 2.72
CA TRP A 255 8.01 7.76 1.75
C TRP A 255 8.00 9.18 1.17
N ALA A 256 8.56 10.16 1.89
CA ALA A 256 8.54 11.57 1.50
C ALA A 256 9.27 11.84 0.16
N ALA A 257 10.20 10.97 -0.26
CA ALA A 257 10.95 11.14 -1.50
C ALA A 257 10.29 10.51 -2.74
N THR A 258 9.40 9.52 -2.56
CA THR A 258 8.80 8.74 -3.66
C THR A 258 7.28 8.79 -3.68
N ALA A 259 6.64 9.44 -2.70
CA ALA A 259 5.20 9.62 -2.70
C ALA A 259 4.74 10.37 -3.96
N PRO A 260 3.66 9.89 -4.61
CA PRO A 260 3.09 10.61 -5.73
C PRO A 260 2.63 11.98 -5.24
N LYS A 261 2.66 12.99 -6.11
CA LYS A 261 1.97 14.25 -5.80
C LYS A 261 0.47 14.00 -5.86
N TRP A 262 -0.22 14.32 -4.79
CA TRP A 262 -1.66 14.24 -4.74
C TRP A 262 -2.26 15.50 -5.37
N ASP A 263 -3.31 15.26 -6.14
CA ASP A 263 -4.22 16.23 -6.72
C ASP A 263 -5.63 15.97 -6.19
N ALA A 264 -6.58 16.87 -6.47
CA ALA A 264 -7.95 16.73 -5.99
C ALA A 264 -8.60 15.39 -6.39
N LEU A 265 -8.29 14.88 -7.58
CA LEU A 265 -8.77 13.58 -8.05
C LEU A 265 -8.24 12.43 -7.20
N THR A 266 -6.94 12.39 -6.95
CA THR A 266 -6.30 11.31 -6.18
C THR A 266 -6.71 11.35 -4.71
N GLU A 267 -6.92 12.54 -4.13
CA GLU A 267 -7.53 12.73 -2.80
C GLU A 267 -8.95 12.16 -2.74
N GLU A 268 -9.81 12.57 -3.67
CA GLU A 268 -11.19 12.09 -3.72
C GLU A 268 -11.26 10.58 -3.97
N LEU A 269 -10.47 10.08 -4.92
CA LEU A 269 -10.43 8.65 -5.25
C LEU A 269 -9.92 7.82 -4.06
N HIS A 270 -8.92 8.30 -3.34
CA HIS A 270 -8.46 7.66 -2.11
C HIS A 270 -9.55 7.61 -1.06
N GLN A 271 -10.24 8.73 -0.82
CA GLN A 271 -11.33 8.79 0.15
C GLN A 271 -12.46 7.82 -0.21
N ILE A 272 -12.97 7.85 -1.45
CA ILE A 272 -14.03 6.95 -1.91
C ILE A 272 -13.58 5.50 -1.80
N ALA A 273 -12.34 5.20 -2.22
CA ALA A 273 -11.81 3.84 -2.13
C ALA A 273 -11.73 3.39 -0.67
N ARG A 274 -11.24 4.22 0.25
CA ARG A 274 -11.16 3.90 1.68
C ARG A 274 -12.54 3.65 2.30
N GLU A 275 -13.54 4.43 1.94
CA GLU A 275 -14.91 4.29 2.45
C GLU A 275 -15.69 3.12 1.83
N SER A 276 -15.31 2.69 0.63
CA SER A 276 -16.06 1.68 -0.14
C SER A 276 -15.37 0.32 -0.25
N THR A 277 -14.07 0.23 0.07
CA THR A 277 -13.30 -1.00 -0.11
C THR A 277 -13.76 -2.06 0.88
N PRO A 278 -14.16 -3.25 0.40
CA PRO A 278 -14.54 -4.34 1.27
C PRO A 278 -13.43 -4.74 2.25
N LEU A 279 -13.76 -4.85 3.54
CA LEU A 279 -12.87 -5.44 4.53
C LEU A 279 -12.72 -6.94 4.27
N PRO A 280 -11.50 -7.51 4.39
CA PRO A 280 -11.25 -8.94 4.17
C PRO A 280 -12.13 -9.86 5.01
N MET A 281 -12.44 -9.46 6.24
CA MET A 281 -13.21 -10.27 7.20
C MET A 281 -14.70 -10.37 6.86
N THR A 282 -15.26 -9.42 6.11
CA THR A 282 -16.71 -9.32 5.87
C THR A 282 -17.10 -9.34 4.40
N GLY A 283 -16.18 -8.98 3.51
CA GLY A 283 -16.50 -8.69 2.10
C GLY A 283 -17.43 -7.48 1.94
N LYS A 284 -17.52 -6.60 2.95
CA LYS A 284 -18.35 -5.38 2.95
C LYS A 284 -17.52 -4.16 3.26
N ALA A 285 -17.97 -2.99 2.80
CA ALA A 285 -17.35 -1.71 3.11
C ALA A 285 -17.22 -1.48 4.63
N PRO A 286 -16.26 -0.67 5.09
CA PRO A 286 -16.05 -0.41 6.51
C PRO A 286 -17.27 0.31 7.10
N ASP A 287 -17.68 -0.10 8.31
CA ASP A 287 -18.84 0.46 8.99
C ASP A 287 -18.40 1.41 10.10
N TRP A 288 -18.66 2.70 9.91
CA TRP A 288 -18.34 3.79 10.84
C TRP A 288 -19.55 4.26 11.66
N SER A 289 -20.70 3.58 11.56
CA SER A 289 -21.96 4.07 12.13
C SER A 289 -22.01 4.06 13.65
N ASP A 290 -21.21 3.20 14.30
CA ASP A 290 -21.17 3.03 15.75
C ASP A 290 -19.75 2.65 16.19
N GLY A 291 -18.83 3.61 16.11
CA GLY A 291 -17.41 3.46 16.44
C GLY A 291 -16.52 3.25 15.23
N THR A 292 -15.40 2.55 15.44
CA THR A 292 -14.49 2.18 14.35
C THR A 292 -15.03 0.96 13.59
N PRO A 293 -14.57 0.69 12.36
CA PRO A 293 -14.87 -0.56 11.66
C PRO A 293 -14.55 -1.81 12.49
N ALA A 294 -13.48 -1.79 13.29
CA ALA A 294 -13.15 -2.88 14.21
C ALA A 294 -14.21 -3.11 15.30
N ASP A 295 -14.88 -2.07 15.80
CA ASP A 295 -15.98 -2.22 16.75
C ASP A 295 -17.17 -2.98 16.13
N ALA A 296 -17.47 -2.71 14.86
CA ALA A 296 -18.49 -3.45 14.12
C ALA A 296 -18.11 -4.93 13.91
N LEU A 297 -16.84 -5.22 13.62
CA LEU A 297 -16.33 -6.59 13.54
C LEU A 297 -16.42 -7.31 14.89
N ARG A 298 -16.03 -6.63 15.98
CA ARG A 298 -16.08 -7.15 17.35
C ARG A 298 -17.52 -7.50 17.74
N ARG A 299 -18.49 -6.62 17.49
CA ARG A 299 -19.93 -6.90 17.72
C ARG A 299 -20.45 -8.09 16.91
N SER A 300 -19.87 -8.32 15.73
CA SER A 300 -20.23 -9.44 14.85
C SER A 300 -19.48 -10.74 15.17
N GLY A 301 -18.60 -10.74 16.19
CA GLY A 301 -17.79 -11.89 16.56
C GLY A 301 -16.67 -12.23 15.56
N LEU A 302 -16.30 -11.30 14.68
CA LEU A 302 -15.29 -11.49 13.63
C LEU A 302 -13.90 -11.03 14.09
N THR A 303 -13.46 -11.47 15.27
CA THR A 303 -12.13 -11.17 15.80
C THR A 303 -11.05 -12.11 15.22
N TYR A 304 -9.78 -11.72 15.32
CA TYR A 304 -8.67 -12.60 14.91
C TYR A 304 -8.63 -13.88 15.74
N THR A 305 -8.84 -13.80 17.06
CA THR A 305 -8.93 -14.99 17.93
C THR A 305 -10.05 -15.94 17.49
N ALA A 306 -11.23 -15.44 17.11
CA ALA A 306 -12.33 -16.26 16.65
C ALA A 306 -12.02 -16.96 15.32
N ARG A 307 -11.39 -16.24 14.37
CA ARG A 307 -11.00 -16.78 13.07
C ARG A 307 -9.88 -17.81 13.14
N ALA A 308 -8.94 -17.66 14.08
CA ALA A 308 -7.85 -18.62 14.28
C ALA A 308 -8.30 -19.96 14.89
N GLN A 309 -9.56 -20.08 15.31
CA GLN A 309 -10.12 -21.31 15.89
C GLN A 309 -10.90 -22.16 14.86
N HIS A 310 -11.10 -21.67 13.64
CA HIS A 310 -11.86 -22.30 12.57
C HIS A 310 -10.97 -22.75 11.43
#